data_AF-A0A0G1HG82-F1
#
_entry.id   AF-A0A0G1HG82-F1
#
_cell.length_a   1.000
_cell.length_b   1.000
_cell.length_c   1.000
_cell.angle_alpha   90.00
_cell.angle_beta   90.00
_cell.angle_gamma   90.00
#
_symmetry.space_group_name_H-M   'P 1'
#
loop_
_entity.id
_entity.type
_entity.pdbx_description
1 polymer ?
#
loop_
_entity_poly.entity_id
_entity_poly.type
_entity_poly.pdbx_seq_one_letter_code
_entity_poly.pdbx_strand_id
1 'polypeptide(L)' 'MSIKIRLARIGKRNAPTYKIVVTQTRSKRNGKVLAILGDYNPITSTKPVINAKGIEDWVKKGG' A
#
# COMPACT_ATOMS: atom_id res chain seq x y z
N MET A 1 14.66 -10.59 -8.70
CA MET A 1 13.41 -10.40 -7.95
C MET A 1 13.40 -8.96 -7.45
N SER A 2 12.32 -8.21 -7.67
CA SER A 2 12.23 -6.80 -7.26
C SER A 2 10.93 -6.58 -6.51
N ILE A 3 11.04 -5.90 -5.37
CA ILE A 3 9.93 -5.46 -4.53
C ILE A 3 9.69 -3.98 -4.83
N LYS A 4 8.42 -3.58 -4.82
CA LYS A 4 8.03 -2.18 -4.96
C LYS A 4 6.88 -1.84 -4.03
N ILE A 5 6.86 -0.58 -3.62
CA ILE A 5 5.71 0.02 -2.94
C ILE A 5 4.76 0.53 -4.02
N ARG A 6 3.47 0.19 -3.92
CA ARG A 6 2.45 0.70 -4.85
C ARG A 6 1.13 0.96 -4.13
N LEU A 7 0.26 1.71 -4.81
CA LEU A 7 -1.12 1.92 -4.37
C LEU A 7 -2.02 0.80 -4.92
N ALA A 8 -2.64 0.02 -4.03
CA ALA A 8 -3.67 -0.94 -4.38
C ALA A 8 -5.05 -0.26 -4.31
N ARG A 9 -5.72 -0.14 -5.46
CA ARG A 9 -7.04 0.49 -5.52
C ARG A 9 -8.10 -0.42 -4.92
N ILE A 10 -8.81 0.13 -3.95
CA ILE A 10 -9.99 -0.42 -3.29
C ILE A 10 -11.15 0.60 -3.36
N GLY A 11 -12.30 0.24 -2.83
CA GLY A 11 -13.47 1.13 -2.79
C GLY A 11 -14.41 0.98 -3.98
N LYS A 12 -15.36 1.93 -4.08
CA LYS A 12 -16.49 1.86 -5.02
C LYS A 12 -16.18 2.60 -6.32
N ARG A 13 -17.03 2.39 -7.33
CA ARG A 13 -17.07 3.27 -8.51
C ARG A 13 -17.32 4.71 -8.03
N ASN A 14 -16.54 5.66 -8.54
CA ASN A 14 -16.55 7.09 -8.16
C ASN A 14 -16.17 7.41 -6.71
N ALA A 15 -15.72 6.43 -5.92
CA ALA A 15 -15.14 6.65 -4.61
C ALA A 15 -13.88 5.79 -4.42
N PRO A 16 -12.76 6.13 -5.10
CA PRO A 16 -11.54 5.35 -5.00
C PRO A 16 -10.87 5.57 -3.65
N THR A 17 -10.51 4.48 -2.98
CA THR A 17 -9.60 4.47 -1.83
C THR A 17 -8.39 3.62 -2.20
N TYR A 18 -7.24 3.89 -1.60
CA TYR A 18 -6.00 3.20 -1.92
C TYR A 18 -5.36 2.66 -0.66
N LYS A 19 -4.83 1.44 -0.74
CA LYS A 19 -3.90 0.92 0.27
C LYS A 19 -2.48 1.11 -0.20
N ILE A 20 -1.59 1.59 0.66
CA ILE A 20 -0.15 1.62 0.41
C ILE A 20 0.37 0.23 0.74
N VAL A 21 0.82 -0.51 -0.27
CA VAL A 21 1.20 -1.92 -0.12
C VAL A 21 2.60 -2.19 -0.66
N VAL A 22 3.29 -3.13 -0.01
CA VAL A 22 4.54 -3.69 -0.51
C VAL A 22 4.26 -5.01 -1.21
N THR A 23 4.79 -5.17 -2.42
CA THR A 23 4.54 -6.37 -3.23
C THR A 23 5.67 -6.59 -4.24
N GLN A 24 5.71 -7.79 -4.81
CA GLN A 24 6.65 -8.07 -5.89
C GLN A 24 6.19 -7.41 -7.19
N THR A 25 7.15 -6.98 -8.00
CA THR A 25 6.88 -6.25 -9.25
C THR A 25 5.99 -7.02 -10.23
N ARG A 26 6.08 -8.36 -10.24
CA ARG A 26 5.32 -9.25 -11.11
C ARG A 26 3.91 -9.59 -10.61
N SER A 27 3.56 -9.21 -9.37
CA SER A 27 2.27 -9.54 -8.78
C SER A 27 1.13 -8.69 -9.36
N LYS A 28 -0.04 -9.31 -9.60
CA LYS A 28 -1.28 -8.61 -10.04
C LYS A 28 -1.62 -7.45 -9.11
N ARG A 29 -2.22 -6.36 -9.63
CA ARG A 29 -2.47 -5.09 -8.90
C ARG A 29 -3.15 -5.28 -7.53
N ASN A 30 -4.21 -6.10 -7.48
CA ASN A 30 -4.98 -6.41 -6.27
C ASN A 30 -4.74 -7.87 -5.82
N GLY A 31 -3.58 -8.43 -6.13
CA GLY A 31 -3.19 -9.79 -5.75
C GLY A 31 -2.50 -9.86 -4.39
N LYS A 32 -1.70 -10.91 -4.19
CA LYS A 32 -0.94 -11.12 -2.95
C LYS A 32 0.00 -9.94 -2.67
N VAL A 33 -0.09 -9.43 -1.45
CA VAL A 33 0.78 -8.37 -0.91
C VAL A 33 1.62 -8.94 0.22
N LEU A 34 2.82 -8.39 0.41
CA LEU A 34 3.75 -8.79 1.46
C LEU A 34 3.41 -8.07 2.77
N ALA A 35 3.10 -6.78 2.69
CA ALA A 35 2.72 -5.94 3.81
C ALA A 35 1.82 -4.77 3.36
N ILE A 36 1.01 -4.25 4.28
CA ILE A 36 0.22 -3.03 4.12
C ILE A 36 0.84 -1.98 5.03
N LEU A 37 1.28 -0.86 4.44
CA LEU A 37 1.97 0.23 5.14
C LEU A 37 1.02 1.36 5.54
N GLY A 38 -0.18 1.39 4.96
CA GLY A 38 -1.14 2.44 5.25
C GLY A 38 -2.31 2.50 4.28
N ASP A 39 -3.13 3.52 4.46
CA ASP A 39 -4.31 3.79 3.66
C ASP A 39 -4.31 5.26 3.21
N TYR A 40 -4.76 5.49 1.99
CA TYR A 40 -4.83 6.79 1.36
C TYR A 40 -6.22 6.97 0.73
N ASN A 41 -6.91 8.03 1.14
CA ASN A 41 -8.19 8.41 0.57
C ASN A 41 -8.08 9.81 -0.07
N PRO A 42 -8.04 9.91 -1.42
CA PRO A 42 -7.92 11.20 -2.10
C PRO A 42 -9.17 12.08 -1.95
N ILE A 43 -10.32 11.51 -1.59
CA ILE A 43 -11.58 12.24 -1.51
C ILE A 43 -11.61 13.13 -0.27
N THR A 44 -10.97 12.70 0.81
CA THR A 44 -11.11 13.35 2.12
C THR A 44 -10.18 14.53 2.33
N SER A 45 -9.33 14.91 1.36
CA SER A 45 -8.23 15.89 1.51
C SER A 45 -7.27 15.63 2.70
N THR A 46 -7.49 14.56 3.46
CA THR A 46 -6.68 14.16 4.59
C THR A 46 -5.38 13.54 4.10
N LYS A 47 -4.30 13.80 4.84
CA LYS A 47 -2.99 13.19 4.58
C LYS A 47 -3.11 11.66 4.61
N PRO A 48 -2.31 10.94 3.80
CA PRO A 48 -2.23 9.49 3.86
C PRO A 48 -1.93 9.03 5.29
N VAL A 49 -2.68 8.05 5.77
CA VAL A 49 -2.44 7.43 7.08
C VAL A 49 -1.36 6.38 6.88
N ILE A 50 -0.18 6.67 7.40
CA ILE A 50 0.99 5.80 7.31
C ILE A 50 1.24 5.15 8.66
N ASN A 51 1.37 3.83 8.66
CA ASN A 51 1.77 3.07 9.83
C ASN A 51 3.30 3.02 9.92
N ALA A 52 3.88 3.91 10.72
CA ALA A 52 5.32 4.00 10.93
C ALA A 52 5.92 2.67 11.42
N LYS A 53 5.23 1.97 12.33
CA LYS A 53 5.68 0.67 12.85
C LYS A 53 5.73 -0.39 11.75
N GLY A 54 4.72 -0.42 10.88
CA GLY A 54 4.68 -1.33 9.73
C GLY A 54 5.79 -1.06 8.71
N ILE A 55 6.21 0.20 8.56
CA ILE A 55 7.36 0.57 7.72
C ILE A 55 8.66 0.11 8.37
N GLU A 56 8.87 0.41 9.65
CA GLU A 56 10.09 0.01 10.35
C GLU A 56 10.28 -1.51 10.35
N ASP A 57 9.21 -2.27 10.61
CA ASP A 57 9.24 -3.73 10.58
C ASP A 57 9.53 -4.27 9.17
N TRP A 58 9.08 -3.56 8.13
CA TRP A 58 9.39 -3.91 6.74
C TRP A 58 10.84 -3.61 6.38
N VAL A 59 11.34 -2.43 6.74
CA VAL A 59 12.74 -2.02 6.50
C VAL A 59 13.70 -2.97 7.22
N LYS A 60 13.41 -3.32 8.48
CA LYS A 60 14.21 -4.28 9.27
C LYS A 60 14.26 -5.68 8.65
N LYS A 61 13.25 -6.09 7.87
CA LYS A 61 13.21 -7.38 7.17
C LYS A 61 14.03 -7.39 5.87
N GLY A 62 14.73 -6.30 5.54
CA GLY A 62 15.59 -6.21 4.36
C GLY A 62 14.84 -5.81 3.11
N GLY A 63 14.00 -4.77 3.22
CA GLY A 63 13.40 -4.10 2.06
C GLY A 63 14.43 -3.62 1.04
#